data_AF-K0Z169-F1
#
_entry.id   AF-K0Z169-F1
#
_cell.length_a   1.000
_cell.length_b   1.000
_cell.length_c   1.000
_cell.angle_alpha   90.00
_cell.angle_beta   90.00
_cell.angle_gamma   90.00
#
_symmetry.space_group_name_H-M   'P 1'
#
loop_
_entity.id
_entity.type
_entity.pdbx_description
1 polymer ?
#
loop_
_entity_poly.entity_id
_entity_poly.type
_entity_poly.pdbx_seq_one_letter_code
_entity_poly.pdbx_strand_id
1 'polypeptide(L)'
;EYEGKTKSVVPLFNSNILGYMAVYSSGFDNPDLHATLIMAGRYDGHGFFLRSDNFLEKLPMFAASRYITYNRHWTQRANIMKSADGVERFNKAVSSNKIEQDLLKILLFTTLETQNHMRSLYGSDGRFYRNELSLDNSNGDTLATVSLAKLKQGSKETDLFEQWGKVLTEAKKTKNYNSKLTYSVYQIIDELNTSEKDENDKTIYNYPELNGHLNTLKTMVKEYYNSEIVPFLFEYEFLK
;
A
#
# COMPACT_ATOMS: atom_id res chain seq x y z
N GLU A 1 -8.36 42.04 0.27
CA GLU A 1 -7.99 41.14 1.38
C GLU A 1 -7.94 39.72 0.84
N TYR A 2 -6.81 39.02 1.03
CA TYR A 2 -6.75 37.58 0.78
C TYR A 2 -7.38 36.91 2.00
N GLU A 3 -8.66 36.52 1.92
CA GLU A 3 -9.25 35.61 2.90
C GLU A 3 -8.48 34.28 2.82
N GLY A 4 -7.60 34.04 3.80
CA GLY A 4 -6.85 32.80 3.96
C GLY A 4 -7.77 31.62 4.28
N LYS A 5 -8.57 31.18 3.32
CA LYS A 5 -9.31 29.93 3.38
C LYS A 5 -8.42 28.84 2.80
N THR A 6 -7.97 27.92 3.65
CA THR A 6 -7.47 26.61 3.21
C THR A 6 -8.56 25.96 2.36
N LYS A 7 -8.33 25.80 1.05
CA LYS A 7 -9.25 25.08 0.17
C LYS A 7 -9.16 23.59 0.50
N SER A 8 -10.23 23.02 1.02
CA SER A 8 -10.38 21.58 1.13
C SER A 8 -10.33 20.93 -0.25
N VAL A 9 -9.84 19.69 -0.33
CA VAL A 9 -9.93 18.89 -1.57
C VAL A 9 -11.39 18.81 -1.97
N VAL A 10 -11.70 19.19 -3.21
CA VAL A 10 -13.02 18.93 -3.79
C VAL A 10 -13.11 17.42 -4.04
N PRO A 11 -14.06 16.70 -3.42
CA PRO A 11 -14.26 15.29 -3.68
C PRO A 11 -14.53 15.08 -5.17
N LEU A 12 -13.64 14.34 -5.83
CA LEU A 12 -13.70 14.05 -7.25
C LEU A 12 -14.06 12.58 -7.42
N PHE A 13 -15.08 12.33 -8.25
CA PHE A 13 -15.44 10.98 -8.67
C PHE A 13 -15.20 10.85 -10.17
N ASN A 14 -14.44 9.82 -10.54
CA ASN A 14 -14.19 9.45 -11.92
C ASN A 14 -13.82 7.96 -11.94
N SER A 15 -14.30 7.20 -12.93
CA SER A 15 -14.01 5.77 -13.04
C SER A 15 -12.52 5.43 -13.18
N ASN A 16 -11.70 6.39 -13.65
CA ASN A 16 -10.25 6.26 -13.73
C ASN A 16 -9.55 6.50 -12.37
N ILE A 17 -10.23 7.03 -11.35
CA ILE A 17 -9.61 7.29 -10.04
C ILE A 17 -9.66 6.00 -9.20
N LEU A 18 -8.49 5.52 -8.79
CA LEU A 18 -8.33 4.36 -7.92
C LEU A 18 -8.34 4.73 -6.44
N GLY A 19 -7.78 5.89 -6.13
CA GLY A 19 -7.57 6.35 -4.77
C GLY A 19 -6.82 7.68 -4.73
N TYR A 20 -6.28 8.00 -3.57
CA TYR A 20 -5.57 9.23 -3.28
C TYR A 20 -4.26 8.90 -2.57
N MET A 21 -3.16 9.45 -3.08
CA MET A 21 -1.84 9.33 -2.47
C MET A 21 -1.36 10.71 -2.04
N ALA A 22 -0.87 10.80 -0.82
CA ALA A 22 -0.17 11.98 -0.33
C ALA A 22 1.10 11.54 0.40
N VAL A 23 2.25 12.04 -0.04
CA VAL A 23 3.56 11.81 0.60
C VAL A 23 4.17 13.18 0.88
N TYR A 24 4.21 13.54 2.15
CA TYR A 24 4.67 14.84 2.65
C TYR A 24 6.11 14.76 3.16
N SER A 25 6.78 15.92 3.14
CA SER A 25 8.16 16.13 3.61
C SER A 25 9.21 15.29 2.88
N SER A 26 10.46 15.76 2.82
CA SER A 26 11.61 14.94 2.44
C SER A 26 12.05 14.01 3.58
N GLY A 27 11.81 14.40 4.83
CA GLY A 27 12.18 13.62 6.02
C GLY A 27 11.27 12.43 6.31
N PHE A 28 11.64 11.70 7.35
CA PHE A 28 10.90 10.55 7.89
C PHE A 28 10.36 10.81 9.29
N ASP A 29 10.15 12.07 9.66
CA ASP A 29 9.39 12.40 10.86
C ASP A 29 7.94 11.94 10.66
N ASN A 30 7.43 11.14 11.60
CA ASN A 30 6.07 10.58 11.59
C ASN A 30 5.62 10.06 10.20
N PRO A 31 6.34 9.09 9.61
CA PRO A 31 6.16 8.73 8.21
C PRO A 31 4.78 8.11 7.95
N ASP A 32 4.16 7.49 8.97
CA ASP A 32 2.81 6.91 8.89
C ASP A 32 1.71 7.99 8.84
N LEU A 33 1.97 9.19 9.37
CA LEU A 33 1.06 10.33 9.25
C LEU A 33 1.24 11.07 7.91
N HIS A 34 2.49 11.12 7.44
CA HIS A 34 2.90 11.93 6.29
C HIS A 34 2.88 11.17 4.96
N ALA A 35 2.74 9.84 4.97
CA ALA A 35 2.54 9.06 3.77
C ALA A 35 1.24 8.26 3.87
N THR A 36 0.29 8.61 3.01
CA THR A 36 -1.05 8.03 3.01
C THR A 36 -1.43 7.57 1.62
N LEU A 37 -2.05 6.40 1.58
CA LEU A 37 -2.66 5.79 0.40
C LEU A 37 -4.05 5.31 0.80
N ILE A 38 -5.09 6.00 0.32
CA ILE A 38 -6.49 5.85 0.77
C ILE A 38 -7.45 5.91 -0.42
N MET A 39 -8.69 5.45 -0.27
CA MET A 39 -9.69 5.46 -1.37
C MET A 39 -10.17 6.85 -1.77
N ALA A 40 -10.35 7.75 -0.80
CA ALA A 40 -10.95 9.05 -1.03
C ALA A 40 -9.94 10.17 -0.74
N GLY A 41 -10.19 11.36 -1.30
CA GLY A 41 -9.33 12.52 -1.08
C GLY A 41 -9.19 12.86 0.40
N ARG A 42 -7.95 13.11 0.84
CA ARG A 42 -7.66 13.56 2.22
C ARG A 42 -8.07 15.02 2.39
N TYR A 43 -8.57 15.38 3.58
CA TYR A 43 -9.05 16.74 3.85
C TYR A 43 -7.94 17.83 3.80
N ASP A 44 -6.67 17.45 4.02
CA ASP A 44 -5.48 18.34 4.04
C ASP A 44 -4.73 18.46 2.69
N GLY A 45 -5.33 17.97 1.60
CA GLY A 45 -5.22 18.50 0.23
C GLY A 45 -3.90 18.83 -0.48
N HIS A 46 -2.79 18.16 -0.19
CA HIS A 46 -1.55 18.35 -0.96
C HIS A 46 -1.00 17.09 -1.65
N GLY A 47 -1.81 16.03 -1.75
CA GLY A 47 -1.54 14.84 -2.56
C GLY A 47 -2.17 14.88 -3.96
N PHE A 48 -2.31 13.72 -4.58
CA PHE A 48 -2.89 13.55 -5.91
C PHE A 48 -3.75 12.29 -5.98
N PHE A 49 -4.71 12.28 -6.92
CA PHE A 49 -5.49 11.09 -7.22
C PHE A 49 -4.66 10.11 -8.05
N LEU A 50 -4.56 8.87 -7.58
CA LEU A 50 -4.01 7.77 -8.35
C LEU A 50 -5.00 7.37 -9.43
N ARG A 51 -4.48 7.19 -10.65
CA ARG A 51 -5.30 6.86 -11.82
C ARG A 51 -4.90 5.54 -12.42
N SER A 52 -5.86 4.85 -13.03
CA SER A 52 -5.65 3.54 -13.65
C SER A 52 -4.58 3.55 -14.75
N ASP A 53 -4.35 4.71 -15.38
CA ASP A 53 -3.37 4.92 -16.45
C ASP A 53 -1.93 5.18 -15.96
N ASN A 54 -1.72 5.58 -14.70
CA ASN A 54 -0.40 6.03 -14.22
C ASN A 54 0.00 5.52 -12.84
N PHE A 55 -0.85 4.73 -12.17
CA PHE A 55 -0.62 4.34 -10.78
C PHE A 55 0.75 3.69 -10.55
N LEU A 56 1.20 2.80 -11.45
CA LEU A 56 2.50 2.13 -11.36
C LEU A 56 3.67 3.11 -11.22
N GLU A 57 3.66 4.21 -11.97
CA GLU A 57 4.71 5.23 -11.91
C GLU A 57 4.70 6.02 -10.60
N LYS A 58 3.58 6.01 -9.88
CA LYS A 58 3.39 6.78 -8.65
C LYS A 58 3.65 5.98 -7.39
N LEU A 59 3.45 4.66 -7.42
CA LEU A 59 3.69 3.77 -6.27
C LEU A 59 5.11 3.85 -5.66
N PRO A 60 6.21 4.10 -6.42
CA PRO A 60 7.53 4.28 -5.83
C PRO A 60 7.60 5.36 -4.75
N MET A 61 6.80 6.44 -4.86
CA MET A 61 6.76 7.49 -3.84
C MET A 61 6.20 6.98 -2.51
N PHE A 62 5.16 6.15 -2.56
CA PHE A 62 4.63 5.50 -1.37
C PHE A 62 5.63 4.50 -0.79
N ALA A 63 6.26 3.68 -1.63
CA ALA A 63 7.28 2.73 -1.18
C ALA A 63 8.46 3.42 -0.49
N ALA A 64 8.97 4.53 -1.03
CA ALA A 64 10.04 5.33 -0.43
C ALA A 64 9.73 5.74 1.02
N SER A 65 8.47 6.08 1.30
CA SER A 65 8.04 6.48 2.66
C SER A 65 8.15 5.37 3.71
N ARG A 66 8.31 4.11 3.30
CA ARG A 66 8.37 2.94 4.17
C ARG A 66 9.78 2.56 4.61
N TYR A 67 10.80 3.24 4.12
CA TYR A 67 12.19 2.94 4.42
C TYR A 67 12.47 2.85 5.92
N ILE A 68 12.14 3.89 6.69
CA ILE A 68 12.40 3.94 8.13
C ILE A 68 11.49 2.99 8.94
N THR A 69 10.34 2.58 8.39
CA THR A 69 9.48 1.58 9.04
C THR A 69 10.20 0.23 9.14
N TYR A 70 10.95 -0.13 8.09
CA TYR A 70 11.70 -1.37 8.01
C TYR A 70 13.15 -1.25 8.46
N ASN A 71 13.74 -0.06 8.35
CA ASN A 71 15.12 0.27 8.71
C ASN A 71 15.14 1.30 9.85
N ARG A 72 14.84 0.83 11.07
CA ARG A 72 14.62 1.68 12.26
C ARG A 72 15.89 2.12 12.99
N HIS A 73 17.07 1.82 12.45
CA HIS A 73 18.31 2.20 13.11
C HIS A 73 18.39 3.73 13.23
N TRP A 74 18.69 4.24 14.42
CA TRP A 74 18.57 5.67 14.73
C TRP A 74 19.43 6.56 13.82
N THR A 75 20.60 6.05 13.40
CA THR A 75 21.51 6.74 12.45
C THR A 75 20.90 6.91 11.06
N GLN A 76 20.04 5.99 10.62
CA GLN A 76 19.44 6.03 9.28
C GLN A 76 18.41 7.15 9.15
N ARG A 77 17.70 7.49 10.25
CA ARG A 77 16.65 8.52 10.25
C ARG A 77 17.14 9.93 9.95
N ALA A 78 18.39 10.24 10.31
CA ALA A 78 18.99 11.54 10.07
C ALA A 78 19.80 11.59 8.76
N ASN A 79 20.15 10.43 8.20
CA ASN A 79 21.07 10.34 7.05
C ASN A 79 20.36 10.13 5.72
N ILE A 80 19.23 9.40 5.71
CA ILE A 80 18.49 9.10 4.49
C ILE A 80 17.24 9.96 4.44
N MET A 81 16.99 10.59 3.30
CA MET A 81 15.80 11.38 3.01
C MET A 81 15.13 10.90 1.72
N LYS A 82 13.85 11.22 1.59
CA LYS A 82 13.14 11.10 0.31
C LYS A 82 13.60 12.23 -0.60
N SER A 83 13.88 11.90 -1.85
CA SER A 83 14.29 12.85 -2.88
C SER A 83 13.53 12.60 -4.19
N ALA A 84 13.67 13.56 -5.11
CA ALA A 84 13.20 13.45 -6.49
C ALA A 84 14.31 13.81 -7.49
N ASP A 85 15.57 13.84 -7.05
CA ASP A 85 16.72 14.25 -7.88
C ASP A 85 16.87 13.35 -9.13
N GLY A 86 16.49 12.07 -9.03
CA GLY A 86 16.57 11.09 -10.12
C GLY A 86 15.38 11.11 -11.08
N VAL A 87 14.46 12.09 -10.99
CA VAL A 87 13.20 12.12 -11.74
C VAL A 87 13.40 12.03 -13.26
N GLU A 88 14.41 12.70 -13.82
CA GLU A 88 14.70 12.64 -15.26
C GLU A 88 15.13 11.24 -15.70
N ARG A 89 15.99 10.58 -14.90
CA ARG A 89 16.45 9.21 -15.14
C ARG A 89 15.28 8.22 -15.01
N PHE A 90 14.43 8.40 -14.00
CA PHE A 90 13.22 7.60 -13.80
C PHE A 90 12.26 7.74 -14.99
N ASN A 91 11.90 8.97 -15.38
CA ASN A 91 10.99 9.22 -16.50
C ASN A 91 11.53 8.63 -17.81
N LYS A 92 12.84 8.72 -18.06
CA LYS A 92 13.48 8.09 -19.21
C LYS A 92 13.37 6.55 -19.16
N ALA A 93 13.58 5.96 -17.98
CA ALA A 93 13.47 4.51 -17.79
C ALA A 93 12.02 4.01 -17.95
N VAL A 94 11.03 4.77 -17.47
CA VAL A 94 9.60 4.53 -17.70
C VAL A 94 9.30 4.57 -19.20
N SER A 95 9.68 5.65 -19.89
CA SER A 95 9.39 5.82 -21.32
C SER A 95 10.03 4.76 -22.23
N SER A 96 11.13 4.14 -21.78
CA SER A 96 11.80 3.04 -22.48
C SER A 96 11.34 1.65 -22.04
N ASN A 97 10.34 1.56 -21.15
CA ASN A 97 9.82 0.34 -20.54
C ASN A 97 10.88 -0.54 -19.87
N LYS A 98 12.01 0.05 -19.45
CA LYS A 98 13.17 -0.69 -18.92
C LYS A 98 12.91 -1.23 -17.50
N ILE A 99 12.06 -0.55 -16.74
CA ILE A 99 11.81 -0.80 -15.31
C ILE A 99 10.42 -1.38 -15.03
N GLU A 100 9.73 -1.89 -16.05
CA GLU A 100 8.37 -2.44 -15.89
C GLU A 100 8.31 -3.49 -14.78
N GLN A 101 9.29 -4.39 -14.74
CA GLN A 101 9.34 -5.45 -13.73
C GLN A 101 9.56 -4.87 -12.32
N ASP A 102 10.41 -3.86 -12.16
CA ASP A 102 10.63 -3.21 -10.86
C ASP A 102 9.36 -2.50 -10.37
N LEU A 103 8.63 -1.84 -11.27
CA LEU A 103 7.34 -1.23 -10.94
C LEU A 103 6.29 -2.27 -10.52
N LEU A 104 6.28 -3.45 -11.16
CA LEU A 104 5.39 -4.55 -10.78
C LEU A 104 5.78 -5.16 -9.43
N LYS A 105 7.07 -5.24 -9.10
CA LYS A 105 7.52 -5.63 -7.75
C LYS A 105 7.07 -4.62 -6.69
N ILE A 106 7.16 -3.32 -7.00
CA ILE A 106 6.67 -2.24 -6.13
C ILE A 106 5.14 -2.33 -5.96
N LEU A 107 4.40 -2.68 -7.02
CA LEU A 107 2.97 -2.94 -6.93
C LEU A 107 2.68 -4.10 -5.97
N LEU A 108 3.36 -5.24 -6.12
CA LEU A 108 3.19 -6.39 -5.21
C LEU A 108 3.48 -6.01 -3.76
N PHE A 109 4.57 -5.27 -3.51
CA PHE A 109 4.87 -4.74 -2.20
C PHE A 109 3.73 -3.85 -1.67
N THR A 110 3.22 -2.93 -2.50
CA THR A 110 2.19 -1.96 -2.11
C THR A 110 0.85 -2.63 -1.80
N THR A 111 0.45 -3.69 -2.50
CA THR A 111 -0.81 -4.40 -2.22
C THR A 111 -0.75 -5.18 -0.91
N LEU A 112 0.45 -5.63 -0.50
CA LEU A 112 0.68 -6.39 0.72
C LEU A 112 1.09 -5.52 1.93
N GLU A 113 1.44 -4.26 1.69
CA GLU A 113 1.87 -3.32 2.73
C GLU A 113 0.73 -2.98 3.69
N THR A 114 0.98 -3.15 5.00
CA THR A 114 -0.01 -2.89 6.07
C THR A 114 -0.46 -1.43 6.17
N GLN A 115 0.32 -0.49 5.65
CA GLN A 115 0.02 0.94 5.63
C GLN A 115 -0.65 1.40 4.33
N ASN A 116 -0.92 0.48 3.40
CA ASN A 116 -1.85 0.75 2.31
C ASN A 116 -3.28 0.72 2.86
N HIS A 117 -3.80 1.90 3.17
CA HIS A 117 -5.13 2.07 3.77
C HIS A 117 -6.28 2.08 2.75
N MET A 118 -6.03 1.71 1.49
CA MET A 118 -7.10 1.48 0.53
C MET A 118 -7.93 0.27 0.97
N ARG A 119 -9.24 0.43 0.96
CA ARG A 119 -10.22 -0.55 1.44
C ARG A 119 -11.47 -0.51 0.58
N SER A 120 -12.14 -1.64 0.39
CA SER A 120 -13.43 -1.62 -0.28
C SER A 120 -14.49 -1.11 0.71
N LEU A 121 -15.27 -0.10 0.32
CA LEU A 121 -16.23 0.56 1.21
C LEU A 121 -17.45 1.11 0.46
N TYR A 122 -18.56 1.26 1.17
CA TYR A 122 -19.71 2.04 0.70
C TYR A 122 -19.57 3.47 1.21
N GLY A 123 -19.47 4.42 0.28
CA GLY A 123 -19.34 5.83 0.62
C GLY A 123 -20.64 6.38 1.19
N SER A 124 -20.54 7.49 1.92
CA SER A 124 -21.71 8.26 2.38
C SER A 124 -22.53 8.84 1.22
N ASP A 125 -21.96 8.87 0.01
CA ASP A 125 -22.64 9.20 -1.25
C ASP A 125 -23.44 8.03 -1.85
N GLY A 126 -23.52 6.89 -1.16
CA GLY A 126 -24.25 5.71 -1.57
C GLY A 126 -23.55 4.87 -2.64
N ARG A 127 -22.32 5.24 -3.05
CA ARG A 127 -21.56 4.50 -4.06
C ARG A 127 -20.71 3.41 -3.43
N PHE A 128 -20.52 2.32 -4.16
CA PHE A 128 -19.56 1.30 -3.80
C PHE A 128 -18.19 1.63 -4.40
N TYR A 129 -17.18 1.72 -3.54
CA TYR A 129 -15.79 1.91 -3.90
C TYR A 129 -15.06 0.58 -3.73
N ARG A 130 -14.75 -0.06 -4.86
CA ARG A 130 -13.95 -1.29 -4.87
C ARG A 130 -12.47 -0.97 -4.79
N ASN A 131 -11.73 -1.70 -3.98
CA ASN A 131 -10.27 -1.56 -3.92
C ASN A 131 -9.61 -2.27 -5.11
N GLU A 132 -9.18 -1.49 -6.10
CA GLU A 132 -8.49 -1.98 -7.29
C GLU A 132 -6.99 -2.27 -7.06
N LEU A 133 -6.40 -1.84 -5.93
CA LEU A 133 -5.05 -2.23 -5.49
C LEU A 133 -5.10 -3.31 -4.40
N SER A 134 -5.86 -4.37 -4.66
CA SER A 134 -5.90 -5.57 -3.82
C SER A 134 -5.61 -6.83 -4.63
N LEU A 135 -5.06 -7.85 -3.97
CA LEU A 135 -4.88 -9.20 -4.53
C LEU A 135 -6.10 -10.11 -4.32
N ASP A 136 -7.17 -9.64 -3.65
CA ASP A 136 -8.41 -10.38 -3.49
C ASP A 136 -9.25 -10.32 -4.78
N ASN A 137 -9.22 -11.42 -5.54
CA ASN A 137 -9.97 -11.57 -6.79
C ASN A 137 -11.33 -12.26 -6.61
N SER A 138 -11.85 -12.35 -5.38
CA SER A 138 -13.14 -13.04 -5.11
C SER A 138 -14.32 -12.39 -5.85
N ASN A 139 -14.22 -11.11 -6.19
CA ASN A 139 -15.22 -10.34 -6.93
C ASN A 139 -14.77 -10.01 -8.37
N GLY A 140 -13.96 -10.90 -8.96
CA GLY A 140 -13.32 -10.70 -10.26
C GLY A 140 -11.93 -10.08 -10.14
N ASP A 141 -11.25 -9.93 -11.27
CA ASP A 141 -9.91 -9.35 -11.31
C ASP A 141 -9.91 -7.88 -10.89
N THR A 142 -8.87 -7.49 -10.16
CA THR A 142 -8.58 -6.09 -9.83
C THR A 142 -7.53 -5.57 -10.79
N LEU A 143 -7.37 -4.24 -10.88
CA LEU A 143 -6.28 -3.66 -11.65
C LEU A 143 -4.90 -4.19 -11.20
N ALA A 144 -4.71 -4.42 -9.90
CA ALA A 144 -3.50 -5.02 -9.37
C ALA A 144 -3.28 -6.46 -9.87
N THR A 145 -4.29 -7.35 -9.83
CA THR A 145 -4.12 -8.73 -10.30
C THR A 145 -3.87 -8.79 -11.80
N VAL A 146 -4.56 -7.97 -12.59
CA VAL A 146 -4.33 -7.85 -14.04
C VAL A 146 -2.91 -7.41 -14.35
N SER A 147 -2.38 -6.43 -13.60
CA SER A 147 -1.03 -5.91 -13.83
C SER A 147 0.04 -6.91 -13.38
N LEU A 148 -0.15 -7.53 -12.22
CA LEU A 148 0.77 -8.52 -11.66
C LEU A 148 0.82 -9.82 -12.45
N ALA A 149 -0.15 -10.10 -13.32
CA ALA A 149 -0.05 -11.20 -14.28
C ALA A 149 1.16 -11.08 -15.22
N LYS A 150 1.69 -9.85 -15.40
CA LYS A 150 2.90 -9.58 -16.21
C LYS A 150 4.21 -9.68 -15.40
N LEU A 151 4.13 -9.86 -14.08
CA LEU A 151 5.31 -9.96 -13.22
C LEU A 151 5.98 -11.30 -13.43
N LYS A 152 7.28 -11.29 -13.71
CA LYS A 152 8.11 -12.49 -13.72
C LYS A 152 8.37 -12.90 -12.27
N GLN A 153 7.66 -13.93 -11.82
CA GLN A 153 7.73 -14.38 -10.43
C GLN A 153 9.04 -15.15 -10.18
N GLY A 154 9.79 -14.71 -9.18
CA GLY A 154 10.84 -15.50 -8.55
C GLY A 154 10.30 -16.29 -7.36
N SER A 155 11.19 -16.89 -6.57
CA SER A 155 10.82 -17.62 -5.36
C SER A 155 10.12 -16.71 -4.35
N LYS A 156 10.67 -15.51 -4.09
CA LYS A 156 10.10 -14.56 -3.12
C LYS A 156 8.70 -14.10 -3.51
N GLU A 157 8.47 -13.77 -4.78
CA GLU A 157 7.14 -13.40 -5.28
C GLU A 157 6.15 -14.55 -5.10
N THR A 158 6.56 -15.77 -5.44
CA THR A 158 5.73 -16.98 -5.31
C THR A 158 5.33 -17.20 -3.85
N ASP A 159 6.30 -17.16 -2.93
CA ASP A 159 6.07 -17.34 -1.50
C ASP A 159 5.11 -16.26 -0.95
N LEU A 160 5.24 -15.00 -1.39
CA LEU A 160 4.33 -13.92 -1.00
C LEU A 160 2.89 -14.17 -1.48
N PHE A 161 2.69 -14.61 -2.73
CA PHE A 161 1.37 -14.94 -3.25
C PHE A 161 0.73 -16.11 -2.50
N GLU A 162 1.51 -17.16 -2.20
CA GLU A 162 1.04 -18.30 -1.41
C GLU A 162 0.65 -17.87 0.01
N GLN A 163 1.48 -17.05 0.65
CA GLN A 163 1.21 -16.56 1.99
C GLN A 163 -0.02 -15.65 2.04
N TRP A 164 -0.21 -14.79 1.03
CA TRP A 164 -1.44 -14.03 0.85
C TRP A 164 -2.66 -14.94 0.67
N GLY A 165 -2.54 -16.01 -0.13
CA GLY A 165 -3.62 -16.98 -0.31
C GLY A 165 -4.08 -17.62 1.00
N LYS A 166 -3.15 -17.93 1.91
CA LYS A 166 -3.45 -18.41 3.26
C LYS A 166 -4.17 -17.35 4.10
N VAL A 167 -3.69 -16.11 4.08
CA VAL A 167 -4.35 -14.98 4.76
C VAL A 167 -5.79 -14.82 4.28
N LEU A 168 -6.02 -14.79 2.97
CA LEU A 168 -7.36 -14.62 2.40
C LEU A 168 -8.28 -15.80 2.71
N THR A 169 -7.75 -17.02 2.72
CA THR A 169 -8.49 -18.23 3.08
C THR A 169 -8.98 -18.18 4.53
N GLU A 170 -8.11 -17.80 5.48
CA GLU A 170 -8.52 -17.65 6.88
C GLU A 170 -9.42 -16.45 7.10
N ALA A 171 -9.20 -15.34 6.40
CA ALA A 171 -10.05 -14.15 6.46
C ALA A 171 -11.51 -14.47 6.09
N LYS A 172 -11.72 -15.33 5.08
CA LYS A 172 -13.05 -15.80 4.64
C LYS A 172 -13.80 -16.61 5.68
N LYS A 173 -13.10 -17.22 6.65
CA LYS A 173 -13.72 -17.98 7.75
C LYS A 173 -14.19 -17.10 8.91
N THR A 174 -13.79 -15.82 8.92
CA THR A 174 -14.16 -14.91 10.01
C THR A 174 -15.64 -14.54 9.94
N LYS A 175 -16.23 -14.28 11.12
CA LYS A 175 -17.66 -13.97 11.26
C LYS A 175 -18.06 -12.69 10.52
N ASN A 176 -17.16 -11.70 10.47
CA ASN A 176 -17.41 -10.39 9.90
C ASN A 176 -17.04 -10.29 8.41
N TYR A 177 -16.61 -11.39 7.79
CA TYR A 177 -16.27 -11.39 6.37
C TYR A 177 -17.49 -11.08 5.51
N ASN A 178 -17.36 -10.10 4.62
CA ASN A 178 -18.38 -9.72 3.65
C ASN A 178 -17.92 -10.05 2.24
N SER A 179 -18.54 -11.07 1.62
CA SER A 179 -18.17 -11.52 0.27
C SER A 179 -18.31 -10.47 -0.82
N LYS A 180 -19.08 -9.39 -0.60
CA LYS A 180 -19.22 -8.28 -1.55
C LYS A 180 -18.03 -7.32 -1.55
N LEU A 181 -17.15 -7.40 -0.55
CA LEU A 181 -15.98 -6.53 -0.43
C LEU A 181 -14.74 -7.22 -1.02
N THR A 182 -13.84 -6.42 -1.59
CA THR A 182 -12.51 -6.84 -2.02
C THR A 182 -11.51 -6.37 -0.96
N TYR A 183 -11.00 -7.30 -0.16
CA TYR A 183 -10.24 -6.98 1.05
C TYR A 183 -8.75 -6.74 0.75
N SER A 184 -8.15 -5.70 1.35
CA SER A 184 -6.69 -5.52 1.43
C SER A 184 -6.14 -6.10 2.74
N VAL A 185 -4.81 -6.26 2.83
CA VAL A 185 -4.14 -6.66 4.09
C VAL A 185 -4.56 -5.76 5.25
N TYR A 186 -4.53 -4.44 5.03
CA TYR A 186 -4.95 -3.48 6.04
C TYR A 186 -6.40 -3.66 6.46
N GLN A 187 -7.32 -3.81 5.50
CA GLN A 187 -8.74 -3.99 5.81
C GLN A 187 -8.99 -5.27 6.60
N ILE A 188 -8.26 -6.36 6.31
CA ILE A 188 -8.34 -7.61 7.08
C ILE A 188 -7.84 -7.40 8.51
N ILE A 189 -6.73 -6.70 8.69
CA ILE A 189 -6.19 -6.38 10.03
C ILE A 189 -7.18 -5.55 10.84
N ASP A 190 -7.80 -4.54 10.22
CA ASP A 190 -8.68 -3.58 10.88
C ASP A 190 -10.07 -4.18 11.18
N GLU A 191 -10.66 -4.93 10.25
CA GLU A 191 -12.08 -5.32 10.31
C GLU A 191 -12.29 -6.80 10.70
N LEU A 192 -11.33 -7.69 10.41
CA LEU A 192 -11.51 -9.15 10.55
C LEU A 192 -10.61 -9.77 11.64
N ASN A 193 -9.39 -9.26 11.83
CA ASN A 193 -8.44 -9.77 12.82
C ASN A 193 -8.77 -9.31 14.25
N THR A 194 -9.97 -9.64 14.72
CA THR A 194 -10.48 -9.23 16.04
C THR A 194 -9.74 -9.92 17.20
N SER A 195 -9.61 -9.22 18.32
CA SER A 195 -9.00 -9.73 19.54
C SER A 195 -9.70 -9.19 20.79
N GLU A 196 -9.54 -9.91 21.89
CA GLU A 196 -10.05 -9.56 23.21
C GLU A 196 -8.89 -9.54 24.20
N LYS A 197 -9.07 -8.83 25.32
CA LYS A 197 -8.10 -8.87 26.42
C LYS A 197 -8.59 -9.87 27.48
N ASP A 198 -7.67 -10.72 27.95
CA ASP A 198 -7.96 -11.61 29.07
C ASP A 198 -7.90 -10.88 30.43
N GLU A 199 -8.16 -11.63 31.50
CA GLU A 199 -8.11 -11.15 32.90
C GLU A 199 -6.72 -10.59 33.30
N ASN A 200 -5.67 -10.88 32.53
CA ASN A 200 -4.30 -10.41 32.73
C ASN A 200 -3.87 -9.32 31.74
N ASP A 201 -4.83 -8.68 31.05
CA ASP A 201 -4.60 -7.64 30.02
C ASP A 201 -3.83 -8.14 28.77
N LYS A 202 -3.76 -9.46 28.56
CA LYS A 202 -3.11 -10.07 27.40
C LYS A 202 -4.08 -10.16 26.22
N THR A 203 -3.61 -9.75 25.05
CA THR A 203 -4.38 -9.85 23.80
C THR A 203 -4.49 -11.30 23.33
N ILE A 204 -5.71 -11.80 23.24
CA ILE A 204 -6.07 -13.10 22.66
C ILE A 204 -6.81 -12.86 21.36
N TYR A 205 -6.32 -13.41 20.26
CA TYR A 205 -6.95 -13.27 18.95
C TYR A 205 -8.05 -14.30 18.77
N ASN A 206 -9.21 -13.86 18.27
CA ASN A 206 -10.35 -14.73 17.96
C ASN A 206 -10.05 -15.69 16.81
N TYR A 207 -9.11 -15.29 15.93
CA TYR A 207 -8.66 -16.08 14.79
C TYR A 207 -7.12 -16.20 14.81
N PRO A 208 -6.55 -17.09 15.66
CA PRO A 208 -5.10 -17.20 15.82
C PRO A 208 -4.35 -17.56 14.52
N GLU A 209 -4.93 -18.40 13.67
CA GLU A 209 -4.34 -18.79 12.37
C GLU A 209 -4.25 -17.59 11.41
N LEU A 210 -5.33 -16.80 11.30
CA LEU A 210 -5.36 -15.56 10.53
C LEU A 210 -4.26 -14.60 11.02
N ASN A 211 -4.20 -14.35 12.32
CA ASN A 211 -3.19 -13.49 12.91
C ASN A 211 -1.76 -14.02 12.68
N GLY A 212 -1.56 -15.33 12.79
CA GLY A 212 -0.29 -15.98 12.49
C GLY A 212 0.15 -15.74 11.05
N HIS A 213 -0.75 -15.97 10.09
CA HIS A 213 -0.46 -15.74 8.67
C HIS A 213 -0.20 -14.27 8.33
N LEU A 214 -0.90 -13.33 8.96
CA LEU A 214 -0.66 -11.90 8.80
C LEU A 214 0.73 -11.48 9.33
N ASN A 215 1.17 -12.03 10.46
CA ASN A 215 2.49 -11.76 11.02
C ASN A 215 3.62 -12.34 10.16
N THR A 216 3.43 -13.55 9.64
CA THR A 216 4.36 -14.14 8.67
C THR A 216 4.43 -13.29 7.40
N LEU A 217 3.29 -12.90 6.83
CA LEU A 217 3.22 -12.05 5.63
C LEU A 217 3.96 -10.73 5.85
N LYS A 218 3.75 -10.06 6.99
CA LYS A 218 4.44 -8.81 7.35
C LYS A 218 5.96 -8.97 7.39
N THR A 219 6.45 -10.11 7.86
CA THR A 219 7.90 -10.41 7.90
C THR A 219 8.46 -10.59 6.49
N MET A 220 7.77 -11.36 5.65
CA MET A 220 8.16 -11.58 4.26
C MET A 220 8.13 -10.28 3.44
N VAL A 221 7.10 -9.44 3.62
CA VAL A 221 6.99 -8.13 2.96
C VAL A 221 8.16 -7.22 3.34
N LYS A 222 8.60 -7.23 4.61
CA LYS A 222 9.79 -6.48 5.04
C LYS A 222 11.06 -6.95 4.34
N GLU A 223 11.26 -8.26 4.25
CA GLU A 223 12.44 -8.85 3.57
C GLU A 223 12.43 -8.53 2.07
N TYR A 224 11.26 -8.65 1.45
CA TYR A 224 11.02 -8.29 0.06
C TYR A 224 11.32 -6.82 -0.19
N TYR A 225 10.81 -5.93 0.66
CA TYR A 225 11.07 -4.49 0.57
C TYR A 225 12.58 -4.19 0.57
N ASN A 226 13.31 -4.72 1.55
CA ASN A 226 14.73 -4.41 1.69
C ASN A 226 15.59 -5.01 0.55
N SER A 227 15.22 -6.15 0.01
CA SER A 227 16.03 -6.85 -0.99
C SER A 227 15.67 -6.50 -2.43
N GLU A 228 14.40 -6.24 -2.74
CA GLU A 228 13.92 -6.01 -4.11
C GLU A 228 13.52 -4.56 -4.37
N ILE A 229 13.05 -3.83 -3.35
CA ILE A 229 12.49 -2.47 -3.53
C ILE A 229 13.50 -1.38 -3.21
N VAL A 230 14.22 -1.51 -2.08
CA VAL A 230 15.20 -0.50 -1.64
C VAL A 230 16.30 -0.22 -2.68
N PRO A 231 16.89 -1.21 -3.38
CA PRO A 231 17.90 -0.93 -4.41
C PRO A 231 17.38 -0.01 -5.51
N PHE A 232 16.16 -0.26 -6.00
CA PHE A 232 15.49 0.57 -6.99
C PHE A 232 15.28 2.01 -6.49
N LEU A 233 14.84 2.15 -5.24
CA LEU A 233 14.58 3.46 -4.65
C LEU A 233 15.84 4.33 -4.55
N PHE A 234 17.01 3.72 -4.30
CA PHE A 234 18.30 4.43 -4.34
C PHE A 234 18.78 4.69 -5.77
N GLU A 235 18.64 3.72 -6.69
CA GLU A 235 19.05 3.89 -8.10
C GLU A 235 18.37 5.09 -8.77
N TYR A 236 17.08 5.27 -8.50
CA TYR A 236 16.28 6.38 -9.04
C TYR A 236 16.17 7.57 -8.07
N GLU A 237 16.97 7.59 -7.00
CA GLU A 237 17.04 8.68 -6.00
C GLU A 237 15.67 9.09 -5.43
N PHE A 238 14.76 8.12 -5.27
CA PHE A 238 13.62 8.27 -4.36
C PHE A 238 14.09 8.31 -2.90
N LEU A 239 15.24 7.69 -2.62
CA LEU A 239 15.98 7.75 -1.36
C LEU A 239 17.42 8.23 -1.63
N LYS A 240 17.94 9.09 -0.76
CA LYS A 240 19.29 9.64 -0.86
C LYS A 240 19.86 9.96 0.51
#